data_AF-A0A2H9QQ07-F1
#
_entry.id   AF-A0A2H9QQ07-F1
#
_cell.length_a   1.000
_cell.length_b   1.000
_cell.length_c   1.000
_cell.angle_alpha   90.00
_cell.angle_beta   90.00
_cell.angle_gamma   90.00
#
_symmetry.space_group_name_H-M   'P 1'
#
loop_
_entity.id
_entity.type
_entity.pdbx_description
1 polymer ?
#
loop_
_entity_poly.entity_id
_entity_poly.type
_entity_poly.pdbx_seq_one_letter_code
_entity_poly.pdbx_strand_id
1 'polypeptide(L)'
;MITYKDIYEAAKKERYSEKLQPIPKSFVKDVSKYLKDKKAAASKDEDVFSDVLLKTKKQLENAVTLFQELLRRRRKKILSLVLIASETGISKLDFNNMLLVEKNLFEEFMKCIEISDKKLNELLNSGNDEEIQNNVLVVFLEDVNEFKSSEGEKYGPYSTGQFSNLPKEIAQIFLADKIVESMEK
;
A
#
# COMPACT_ATOMS: atom_id res chain seq x y z
N MET A 1 11.83 18.27 -22.75
CA MET A 1 10.44 17.87 -23.08
C MET A 1 10.42 16.35 -23.05
N ILE A 2 9.62 15.73 -22.18
CA ILE A 2 9.55 14.26 -22.07
C ILE A 2 8.69 13.69 -23.19
N THR A 3 9.09 12.54 -23.73
CA THR A 3 8.34 11.77 -24.73
C THR A 3 7.80 10.47 -24.13
N TYR A 4 6.86 9.82 -24.83
CA TYR A 4 6.38 8.49 -24.46
C TYR A 4 7.52 7.46 -24.31
N LYS A 5 8.54 7.56 -25.17
CA LYS A 5 9.72 6.69 -25.13
C LYS A 5 10.49 6.84 -23.81
N ASP A 6 10.58 8.05 -23.28
CA ASP A 6 11.27 8.30 -22.01
C ASP A 6 10.51 7.69 -20.82
N ILE A 7 9.18 7.75 -20.83
CA ILE A 7 8.33 7.10 -19.82
C ILE A 7 8.48 5.58 -19.91
N TYR A 8 8.50 5.03 -21.13
CA TYR A 8 8.70 3.62 -21.37
C TYR A 8 10.08 3.13 -20.90
N GLU A 9 11.15 3.85 -21.23
CA GLU A 9 12.51 3.52 -20.80
C GLU A 9 12.66 3.63 -19.27
N ALA A 10 12.04 4.62 -18.64
CA ALA A 10 12.01 4.72 -17.17
C ALA A 10 11.27 3.53 -16.55
N ALA A 11 10.09 3.18 -17.06
CA ALA A 11 9.32 2.02 -16.57
C ALA A 11 10.09 0.70 -16.78
N LYS A 12 10.75 0.54 -17.92
CA LYS A 12 11.58 -0.62 -18.25
C LYS A 12 12.77 -0.75 -17.30
N LYS A 13 13.55 0.32 -17.11
CA LYS A 13 14.70 0.32 -16.20
C LYS A 13 14.27 0.05 -14.75
N GLU A 14 13.15 0.62 -14.31
CA GLU A 14 12.60 0.32 -12.97
C GLU A 14 12.17 -1.14 -12.83
N ARG A 15 11.67 -1.76 -13.90
CA ARG A 15 11.28 -3.18 -13.92
C ARG A 15 12.46 -4.14 -13.78
N TYR A 16 13.58 -3.85 -14.44
CA TYR A 16 14.75 -4.74 -14.43
C TYR A 16 15.77 -4.43 -13.33
N SER A 17 15.74 -3.21 -12.78
CA SER A 17 16.56 -2.88 -11.61
C SER A 17 15.95 -3.49 -10.36
N GLU A 18 16.76 -4.09 -9.50
CA GLU A 18 16.35 -4.46 -8.14
C GLU A 18 16.30 -3.24 -7.23
N LYS A 19 17.29 -2.35 -7.37
CA LYS A 19 17.40 -1.10 -6.60
C LYS A 19 16.46 -0.02 -7.14
N LEU A 20 16.15 0.97 -6.31
CA LEU A 20 15.36 2.13 -6.71
C LEU A 20 16.16 2.95 -7.73
N GLN A 21 15.62 3.11 -8.93
CA GLN A 21 16.31 3.84 -9.98
C GLN A 21 16.36 5.35 -9.65
N PRO A 22 17.48 6.04 -9.92
CA PRO A 22 17.49 7.50 -9.94
C PRO A 22 16.57 8.01 -11.06
N ILE A 23 15.60 8.83 -10.68
CA ILE A 23 14.71 9.54 -11.60
C ILE A 23 14.87 11.05 -11.34
N PRO A 24 14.89 11.90 -12.38
CA PRO A 24 14.94 13.34 -12.20
C PRO A 24 13.80 13.84 -11.31
N LYS A 25 14.08 14.77 -10.39
CA LYS A 25 13.05 15.36 -9.52
C LYS A 25 11.95 16.09 -10.29
N SER A 26 12.26 16.57 -11.50
CA SER A 26 11.29 17.21 -12.42
C SER A 26 10.43 16.21 -13.18
N PHE A 27 10.75 14.91 -13.19
CA PHE A 27 10.13 13.91 -14.05
C PHE A 27 8.61 13.89 -13.93
N VAL A 28 8.07 13.94 -12.70
CA VAL A 28 6.62 13.97 -12.48
C VAL A 28 5.97 15.24 -13.09
N LYS A 29 6.63 16.39 -12.99
CA LYS A 29 6.15 17.64 -13.60
C LYS A 29 6.19 17.56 -15.12
N ASP A 30 7.26 17.00 -15.67
CA ASP A 30 7.47 16.83 -17.10
C ASP A 30 6.45 15.84 -17.71
N VAL A 31 6.17 14.73 -17.04
CA VAL A 31 5.10 13.78 -17.41
C VAL A 31 3.73 14.44 -17.32
N SER A 32 3.46 15.20 -16.26
CA SER A 32 2.19 15.93 -16.11
C SER A 32 1.95 16.91 -17.26
N LYS A 33 2.99 17.65 -17.67
CA LYS A 33 2.93 18.55 -18.82
C LYS A 33 2.66 17.78 -20.12
N TYR A 34 3.40 16.70 -20.37
CA TYR A 34 3.19 15.85 -21.54
C TYR A 34 1.75 15.31 -21.64
N LEU A 35 1.20 14.81 -20.52
CA LEU A 35 -0.16 14.29 -20.49
C LEU A 35 -1.20 15.39 -20.72
N LYS A 36 -0.99 16.59 -20.17
CA LYS A 36 -1.88 17.75 -20.41
C LYS A 36 -1.86 18.19 -21.87
N ASP A 37 -0.67 18.32 -22.46
CA ASP A 37 -0.50 18.72 -23.86
C ASP A 37 -1.15 17.69 -24.80
N LYS A 38 -0.97 16.39 -24.54
CA LYS A 38 -1.62 15.31 -25.31
C LYS A 38 -3.13 15.25 -25.10
N LYS A 39 -3.62 15.53 -23.89
CA LYS A 39 -5.06 15.61 -23.61
C LYS A 39 -5.69 16.79 -24.37
N ALA A 40 -5.05 17.95 -24.35
CA ALA A 40 -5.52 19.14 -25.07
C ALA A 40 -5.53 18.93 -26.59
N ALA A 41 -4.52 18.25 -27.14
CA ALA A 41 -4.50 17.87 -28.55
C ALA A 41 -5.65 16.91 -28.91
N ALA A 42 -5.95 15.93 -28.04
CA ALA A 42 -7.04 14.98 -28.26
C ALA A 42 -8.45 15.59 -28.11
N SER A 43 -8.59 16.79 -27.54
CA SER A 43 -9.88 17.47 -27.35
C SER A 43 -10.14 18.61 -28.33
N LYS A 44 -9.14 19.06 -29.11
CA LYS A 44 -9.28 20.16 -30.06
C LYS A 44 -9.67 19.73 -31.47
N ASP A 45 -9.50 18.45 -31.82
CA ASP A 45 -9.94 17.93 -33.10
C ASP A 45 -11.41 17.49 -32.99
N GLU A 46 -12.33 18.31 -33.51
CA GLU A 46 -13.78 18.06 -33.59
C GLU A 46 -14.14 16.92 -34.57
N ASP A 47 -13.17 16.36 -35.28
CA ASP A 47 -13.40 15.31 -36.27
C ASP A 47 -13.40 13.93 -35.59
N VAL A 48 -14.52 13.63 -34.92
CA VAL A 48 -14.79 12.48 -34.03
C VAL A 48 -14.41 11.09 -34.63
N PHE A 49 -14.14 11.00 -35.93
CA PHE A 49 -13.85 9.76 -36.66
C PHE A 49 -12.43 9.61 -37.21
N SER A 50 -11.49 10.52 -36.92
CA SER A 50 -10.12 10.29 -37.39
C SER A 50 -9.43 9.17 -36.60
N ASP A 51 -8.94 8.15 -37.30
CA ASP A 51 -8.09 7.08 -36.74
C ASP A 51 -6.90 7.63 -35.92
N VAL A 52 -6.49 8.86 -36.23
CA VAL A 52 -5.42 9.61 -35.57
C VAL A 52 -5.81 10.01 -34.14
N LEU A 53 -7.07 10.42 -33.90
CA LEU A 53 -7.55 10.73 -32.54
C LEU A 53 -7.64 9.48 -31.67
N LEU A 54 -8.16 8.38 -32.23
CA LEU A 54 -8.23 7.10 -31.52
C LEU A 54 -6.83 6.60 -31.15
N LYS A 55 -5.85 6.72 -32.07
CA LYS A 55 -4.44 6.40 -31.80
C LYS A 55 -3.85 7.31 -30.72
N THR A 56 -4.15 8.61 -30.75
CA THR A 56 -3.64 9.58 -29.78
C THR A 56 -4.22 9.35 -28.38
N LYS A 57 -5.52 9.05 -28.28
CA LYS A 57 -6.18 8.68 -27.03
C LYS A 57 -5.61 7.39 -26.45
N LYS A 58 -5.43 6.36 -27.27
CA LYS A 58 -4.77 5.11 -26.86
C LYS A 58 -3.34 5.33 -26.39
N GLN A 59 -2.56 6.19 -27.06
CA GLN A 59 -1.21 6.54 -26.62
C GLN A 59 -1.21 7.25 -25.26
N LEU A 60 -2.19 8.13 -25.02
CA LEU A 60 -2.35 8.80 -23.73
C LEU A 60 -2.70 7.80 -22.63
N GLU A 61 -3.69 6.94 -22.86
CA GLU A 61 -4.09 5.89 -21.92
C GLU A 61 -2.89 4.98 -21.59
N ASN A 62 -2.16 4.51 -22.60
CA ASN A 62 -0.96 3.69 -22.42
C ASN A 62 0.14 4.43 -21.63
N ALA A 63 0.33 5.73 -21.85
CA ALA A 63 1.31 6.52 -21.12
C ALA A 63 0.93 6.64 -19.63
N VAL A 64 -0.36 6.83 -19.34
CA VAL A 64 -0.88 6.87 -17.96
C VAL A 64 -0.69 5.51 -17.29
N THR A 65 -1.04 4.41 -17.95
CA THR A 65 -0.86 3.06 -17.41
C THR A 65 0.60 2.77 -17.11
N LEU A 66 1.52 3.09 -18.03
CA LEU A 66 2.96 2.90 -17.81
C LEU A 66 3.50 3.74 -16.64
N PHE A 67 3.05 4.98 -16.53
CA PHE A 67 3.45 5.84 -15.41
C PHE A 67 2.93 5.31 -14.07
N GLN A 68 1.68 4.82 -14.01
CA GLN A 68 1.13 4.20 -12.81
C GLN A 68 1.86 2.91 -12.45
N GLU A 69 2.22 2.09 -13.45
CA GLU A 69 3.00 0.87 -13.23
C GLU A 69 4.39 1.20 -12.66
N LEU A 70 5.07 2.20 -13.22
CA LEU A 70 6.34 2.72 -12.71
C LEU A 70 6.21 3.10 -11.23
N LEU A 71 5.21 3.90 -10.87
CA LEU A 71 5.00 4.31 -9.48
C LEU A 71 4.67 3.13 -8.56
N ARG A 72 3.88 2.15 -9.01
CA ARG A 72 3.55 0.95 -8.23
C ARG A 72 4.81 0.13 -7.94
N ARG A 73 5.68 -0.07 -8.94
CA ARG A 73 6.96 -0.77 -8.78
C ARG A 73 7.88 -0.03 -7.80
N ARG A 74 8.00 1.29 -7.92
CA ARG A 74 8.78 2.13 -7.00
C ARG A 74 8.28 2.04 -5.57
N ARG A 75 6.97 2.13 -5.34
CA ARG A 75 6.37 1.98 -4.00
C ARG A 75 6.74 0.66 -3.34
N LYS A 76 6.68 -0.46 -4.09
CA LYS A 76 7.08 -1.77 -3.57
C LYS A 76 8.54 -1.79 -3.12
N LYS A 77 9.44 -1.17 -3.89
CA LYS A 77 10.86 -1.06 -3.53
C LYS A 77 11.09 -0.17 -2.33
N ILE A 78 10.38 0.95 -2.22
CA ILE A 78 10.46 1.84 -1.06
C ILE A 78 10.04 1.10 0.20
N LEU A 79 8.96 0.32 0.16
CA LEU A 79 8.54 -0.49 1.31
C LEU A 79 9.62 -1.51 1.71
N SER A 80 10.22 -2.20 0.73
CA SER A 80 11.35 -3.10 1.01
C SER A 80 12.55 -2.37 1.62
N LEU A 81 12.82 -1.14 1.19
CA LEU A 81 13.89 -0.32 1.75
C LEU A 81 13.57 0.11 3.18
N VAL A 82 12.32 0.42 3.52
CA VAL A 82 11.90 0.73 4.89
C VAL A 82 12.23 -0.44 5.81
N LEU A 83 11.86 -1.67 5.43
CA LEU A 83 12.11 -2.87 6.24
C LEU A 83 13.61 -3.11 6.48
N ILE A 84 14.44 -2.90 5.46
CA ILE A 84 15.88 -3.03 5.60
C ILE A 84 16.44 -1.90 6.48
N ALA A 85 15.93 -0.68 6.30
CA ALA A 85 16.39 0.51 7.02
C ALA A 85 15.98 0.51 8.50
N SER A 86 14.86 -0.10 8.87
CA SER A 86 14.48 -0.29 10.28
C SER A 86 15.45 -1.21 11.01
N GLU A 87 16.02 -2.21 10.32
CA GLU A 87 16.96 -3.16 10.93
C GLU A 87 18.42 -2.67 10.90
N THR A 88 18.85 -2.10 9.78
CA THR A 88 20.29 -1.82 9.50
C THR A 88 20.63 -0.33 9.39
N GLY A 89 19.62 0.55 9.44
CA GLY A 89 19.77 1.98 9.23
C GLY A 89 19.71 2.42 7.75
N ILE A 90 19.51 3.72 7.52
CA ILE A 90 19.26 4.28 6.19
C ILE A 90 20.56 4.53 5.42
N SER A 91 20.66 4.01 4.20
CA SER A 91 21.70 4.39 3.24
C SER A 91 21.39 5.73 2.58
N LYS A 92 22.37 6.67 2.59
CA LYS A 92 22.25 8.02 2.00
C LYS A 92 21.98 8.00 0.49
N LEU A 93 22.40 6.93 -0.20
CA LEU A 93 22.22 6.80 -1.64
C LEU A 93 20.74 6.59 -1.99
N ASP A 94 20.06 5.76 -1.21
CA ASP A 94 18.65 5.41 -1.44
C ASP A 94 17.74 6.60 -1.20
N PHE A 95 18.05 7.40 -0.18
CA PHE A 95 17.32 8.64 0.09
C PHE A 95 17.43 9.67 -1.05
N ASN A 96 18.55 9.70 -1.78
CA ASN A 96 18.72 10.63 -2.91
C ASN A 96 17.92 10.21 -4.16
N ASN A 97 17.68 8.92 -4.33
CA ASN A 97 16.95 8.36 -5.48
C ASN A 97 15.42 8.45 -5.32
N MET A 98 14.94 8.79 -4.12
CA MET A 98 13.53 9.02 -3.83
C MET A 98 13.07 10.42 -4.27
N LEU A 99 11.87 10.48 -4.83
CA LEU A 99 11.14 11.73 -5.05
C LEU A 99 10.73 12.37 -3.71
N LEU A 100 10.47 13.68 -3.69
CA LEU A 100 10.10 14.38 -2.46
C LEU A 100 8.88 13.75 -1.76
N VAL A 101 7.85 13.40 -2.55
CA VAL A 101 6.64 12.74 -2.03
C VAL A 101 6.95 11.34 -1.48
N GLU A 102 7.89 10.63 -2.12
CA GLU A 102 8.33 9.30 -1.68
C GLU A 102 9.13 9.37 -0.37
N LYS A 103 9.91 10.44 -0.16
CA LYS A 103 10.64 10.67 1.10
C LYS A 103 9.72 10.88 2.28
N ASN A 104 8.70 11.72 2.13
CA ASN A 104 7.71 11.95 3.18
C ASN A 104 7.02 10.63 3.56
N LEU A 105 6.61 9.84 2.56
CA LEU A 105 6.00 8.53 2.77
C LEU A 105 6.96 7.56 3.47
N PHE A 106 8.23 7.57 3.09
CA PHE A 106 9.26 6.74 3.72
C PHE A 106 9.43 7.08 5.21
N GLU A 107 9.50 8.36 5.55
CA GLU A 107 9.60 8.82 6.95
C GLU A 107 8.36 8.43 7.77
N GLU A 108 7.16 8.51 7.20
CA GLU A 108 5.93 8.04 7.84
C GLU A 108 5.97 6.53 8.11
N PHE A 109 6.41 5.73 7.13
CA PHE A 109 6.54 4.29 7.34
C PHE A 109 7.57 3.92 8.39
N MET A 110 8.72 4.59 8.43
CA MET A 110 9.74 4.38 9.48
C MET A 110 9.14 4.62 10.86
N LYS A 111 8.38 5.71 11.05
CA LYS A 111 7.70 5.98 12.34
C LYS A 111 6.70 4.89 12.70
N CYS A 112 5.93 4.38 11.73
CA CYS A 112 5.00 3.27 11.96
C CYS A 112 5.72 2.00 12.42
N ILE A 113 6.86 1.67 11.81
CA ILE A 113 7.67 0.52 12.22
C ILE A 113 8.23 0.73 13.62
N GLU A 114 8.79 1.91 13.94
CA GLU A 114 9.29 2.21 15.28
C GLU A 114 8.20 2.10 16.37
N ILE A 115 6.98 2.56 16.07
CA ILE A 115 5.83 2.42 17.00
C ILE A 115 5.48 0.94 17.17
N SER A 116 5.48 0.17 16.08
CA SER A 116 5.21 -1.27 16.13
C SER A 116 6.28 -1.99 16.96
N ASP A 117 7.55 -1.69 16.76
CA ASP A 117 8.66 -2.31 17.49
C ASP A 117 8.64 -1.92 18.97
N LYS A 118 8.28 -0.68 19.30
CA LYS A 118 8.08 -0.27 20.71
C LYS A 118 6.96 -1.06 21.37
N LYS A 119 5.80 -1.18 20.71
CA LYS A 119 4.70 -2.00 21.21
C LYS A 119 5.11 -3.46 21.38
N LEU A 120 5.80 -4.03 20.39
CA LEU A 120 6.31 -5.41 20.50
C LEU A 120 7.28 -5.57 21.67
N ASN A 121 8.19 -4.61 21.87
CA ASN A 121 9.10 -4.63 23.01
C ASN A 121 8.36 -4.43 24.34
N GLU A 122 7.32 -3.60 24.40
CA GLU A 122 6.46 -3.46 25.58
C GLU A 122 5.76 -4.78 25.88
N LEU A 123 5.20 -5.46 24.87
CA LEU A 123 4.56 -6.78 25.01
C LEU A 123 5.56 -7.86 25.46
N LEU A 124 6.82 -7.81 25.00
CA LEU A 124 7.86 -8.78 25.37
C LEU A 124 8.46 -8.53 26.77
N ASN A 125 8.58 -7.27 27.19
CA ASN A 125 9.18 -6.90 28.49
C ASN A 125 8.15 -6.79 29.61
N SER A 126 6.88 -6.54 29.27
CA SER A 126 5.77 -6.66 30.21
C SER A 126 5.47 -8.14 30.36
N GLY A 127 6.16 -8.81 31.28
CA GLY A 127 5.91 -10.20 31.66
C GLY A 127 4.55 -10.43 32.32
N ASN A 128 3.47 -9.87 31.77
CA ASN A 128 2.10 -10.24 32.06
C ASN A 128 1.64 -11.16 30.93
N ASP A 129 2.02 -12.43 31.06
CA ASP A 129 1.63 -13.55 30.20
C ASP A 129 0.10 -13.82 30.14
N GLU A 130 -0.73 -13.00 30.79
CA GLU A 130 -2.17 -13.28 30.94
C GLU A 130 -3.08 -12.56 29.93
N GLU A 131 -2.71 -11.40 29.38
CA GLU A 131 -3.60 -10.65 28.46
C GLU A 131 -3.36 -10.96 26.97
N ILE A 132 -2.14 -11.29 26.55
CA ILE A 132 -1.80 -11.43 25.12
C ILE A 132 -2.04 -12.85 24.59
N GLN A 133 -1.90 -13.87 25.45
CA GLN A 133 -2.08 -15.28 25.06
C GLN A 133 -3.54 -15.68 24.78
N ASN A 134 -4.49 -14.77 25.00
CA ASN A 134 -5.89 -15.04 24.81
C ASN A 134 -6.47 -14.41 23.55
N ASN A 135 -5.76 -13.74 22.63
CA ASN A 135 -6.44 -13.27 21.41
C ASN A 135 -6.31 -14.25 20.26
N VAL A 136 -7.45 -14.74 19.74
CA VAL A 136 -7.58 -15.71 18.65
C VAL A 136 -8.12 -15.01 17.41
N LEU A 137 -7.48 -15.25 16.25
CA LEU A 137 -7.99 -14.81 14.96
C LEU A 137 -9.12 -15.75 14.51
N VAL A 138 -10.32 -15.18 14.35
CA VAL A 138 -11.51 -15.92 13.93
C VAL A 138 -12.13 -15.33 12.66
N VAL A 139 -12.79 -16.20 11.89
CA VAL A 139 -13.63 -15.81 10.75
C VAL A 139 -15.09 -15.99 11.14
N PHE A 140 -15.89 -14.94 10.97
CA PHE A 140 -17.33 -15.02 11.20
C PHE A 140 -18.02 -15.76 10.05
N LEU A 141 -18.82 -16.78 10.36
CA LEU A 141 -19.64 -17.52 9.42
C LEU A 141 -21.04 -16.92 9.25
N GLU A 142 -21.45 -16.07 10.20
CA GLU A 142 -22.74 -15.37 10.22
C GLU A 142 -22.55 -13.89 10.62
N ASP A 143 -23.55 -13.06 10.35
CA ASP A 143 -23.54 -11.65 10.73
C ASP A 143 -23.80 -11.50 12.24
N VAL A 144 -22.91 -10.78 12.94
CA VAL A 144 -22.99 -10.56 14.39
C VAL A 144 -23.12 -9.06 14.66
N ASN A 145 -24.16 -8.68 15.41
CA ASN A 145 -24.39 -7.28 15.79
C ASN A 145 -23.35 -6.77 16.78
N GLU A 146 -23.26 -5.45 16.97
CA GLU A 146 -22.42 -4.85 18.02
C GLU A 146 -22.82 -5.41 19.40
N PHE A 147 -21.85 -5.93 20.14
CA PHE A 147 -22.02 -6.43 21.50
C PHE A 147 -20.94 -5.84 22.42
N LYS A 148 -21.13 -5.98 23.73
CA LYS A 148 -20.16 -5.54 24.73
C LYS A 148 -19.55 -6.75 25.43
N SER A 149 -18.23 -6.74 25.61
CA SER A 149 -17.54 -7.71 26.46
C SER A 149 -17.91 -7.49 27.94
N SER A 150 -17.66 -8.50 28.76
CA SER A 150 -17.76 -8.44 30.23
C SER A 150 -16.92 -7.30 30.83
N GLU A 151 -15.88 -6.86 30.13
CA GLU A 151 -15.00 -5.73 30.49
C GLU A 151 -15.53 -4.36 30.02
N GLY A 152 -16.67 -4.32 29.32
CA GLY A 152 -17.30 -3.09 28.85
C GLY A 152 -16.81 -2.60 27.47
N GLU A 153 -15.86 -3.28 26.85
CA GLU A 153 -15.40 -2.99 25.48
C GLU A 153 -16.45 -3.38 24.43
N LYS A 154 -16.58 -2.56 23.38
CA LYS A 154 -17.55 -2.76 22.29
C LYS A 154 -16.90 -3.51 21.12
N TYR A 155 -17.55 -4.56 20.66
CA TYR A 155 -17.12 -5.42 19.56
C TYR A 155 -18.22 -5.50 18.49
N GLY A 156 -17.85 -5.44 17.21
CA GLY A 156 -18.80 -5.54 16.09
C GLY A 156 -19.40 -4.19 15.66
N PRO A 157 -20.31 -4.18 14.67
CA PRO A 157 -20.88 -5.35 13.99
C PRO A 157 -19.89 -6.06 13.06
N TYR A 158 -20.00 -7.38 12.97
CA TYR A 158 -19.22 -8.24 12.09
C TYR A 158 -20.09 -8.83 10.98
N SER A 159 -19.57 -8.85 9.76
CA SER A 159 -20.25 -9.49 8.63
C SER A 159 -19.70 -10.88 8.35
N THR A 160 -20.50 -11.70 7.68
CA THR A 160 -20.13 -13.02 7.20
C THR A 160 -18.85 -12.95 6.36
N GLY A 161 -17.86 -13.78 6.70
CA GLY A 161 -16.53 -13.83 6.11
C GLY A 161 -15.53 -12.79 6.65
N GLN A 162 -15.89 -11.98 7.65
CA GLN A 162 -14.99 -11.00 8.25
C GLN A 162 -14.00 -11.66 9.22
N PHE A 163 -12.73 -11.23 9.14
CA PHE A 163 -11.69 -11.60 10.09
C PHE A 163 -11.71 -10.62 11.26
N SER A 164 -11.67 -11.14 12.48
CA SER A 164 -11.47 -10.31 13.68
C SER A 164 -10.54 -11.00 14.66
N ASN A 165 -9.80 -10.20 15.40
CA ASN A 165 -8.98 -10.67 16.51
C ASN A 165 -9.80 -10.51 17.79
N LEU A 166 -10.17 -11.63 18.44
CA LEU A 166 -11.03 -11.63 19.61
C LEU A 166 -10.37 -12.33 20.80
N PRO A 167 -10.66 -11.91 22.03
CA PRO A 167 -10.31 -12.67 23.24
C PRO A 167 -10.83 -14.11 23.19
N LYS A 168 -10.09 -15.04 23.79
CA LYS A 168 -10.22 -16.51 23.66
C LYS A 168 -11.49 -16.95 24.35
N GLU A 169 -11.85 -16.28 25.42
CA GLU A 169 -13.13 -16.45 26.11
C GLU A 169 -14.30 -16.17 25.14
N ILE A 170 -14.22 -15.06 24.39
CA ILE A 170 -15.25 -14.67 23.41
C ILE A 170 -15.20 -15.60 22.19
N ALA A 171 -14.00 -15.90 21.69
CA ALA A 171 -13.81 -16.79 20.54
C ALA A 171 -14.30 -18.22 20.85
N GLN A 172 -14.08 -18.74 22.06
CA GLN A 172 -14.58 -20.06 22.48
C GLN A 172 -16.09 -20.12 22.52
N ILE A 173 -16.76 -19.05 22.98
CA ILE A 173 -18.23 -18.97 22.95
C ILE A 173 -18.72 -19.04 21.50
N PHE A 174 -18.16 -18.23 20.61
CA PHE A 174 -18.57 -18.25 19.21
C PHE A 174 -18.21 -19.55 18.47
N LEU A 175 -17.12 -20.22 18.86
CA LEU A 175 -16.74 -21.54 18.33
C LEU A 175 -17.71 -22.63 18.80
N ALA A 176 -18.15 -22.58 20.07
CA ALA A 176 -19.14 -23.49 20.62
C ALA A 176 -20.50 -23.33 19.90
N ASP A 177 -20.87 -22.08 19.61
CA ASP A 177 -22.10 -21.73 18.87
C ASP A 177 -21.97 -21.90 17.35
N LYS A 178 -20.79 -22.28 16.83
CA LYS A 178 -20.46 -22.40 15.39
C LYS A 178 -20.69 -21.12 14.58
N ILE A 179 -20.63 -19.96 15.24
CA ILE A 179 -20.76 -18.64 14.60
C ILE A 179 -19.43 -18.22 13.97
N VAL A 180 -18.29 -18.71 14.49
CA VAL A 180 -16.96 -18.41 13.96
C VAL A 180 -16.14 -19.67 13.72
N GLU A 181 -15.14 -19.58 12.85
CA GLU A 181 -14.13 -20.59 12.59
C GLU A 181 -12.74 -20.06 13.01
N SER A 182 -12.00 -20.81 13.82
CA SER A 182 -10.65 -20.43 14.27
C SER A 182 -9.63 -20.73 13.18
N MET A 183 -8.77 -19.77 12.88
CA MET A 183 -7.67 -19.94 11.92
C MET A 183 -6.36 -20.38 12.60
N GLU A 184 -6.38 -20.72 13.88
CA GLU A 184 -5.24 -21.33 14.58
C GLU A 184 -5.04 -22.78 14.15
N LYS A 185 -3.85 -23.08 13.63
CA LYS A 185 -3.32 -24.44 13.50
C LYS A 185 -2.03 -24.53 14.29
#